data_AF-A0A1F7Y0U8-F1
#
_entry.id   AF-A0A1F7Y0U8-F1
#
_cell.length_a   1.000
_cell.length_b   1.000
_cell.length_c   1.000
_cell.angle_alpha   90.00
_cell.angle_beta   90.00
_cell.angle_gamma   90.00
#
_symmetry.space_group_name_H-M   'P 1'
#
loop_
_entity.id
_entity.type
_entity.pdbx_description
1 polymer ?
#
loop_
_entity_poly.entity_id
_entity_poly.type
_entity_poly.pdbx_seq_one_letter_code
_entity_poly.pdbx_strand_id
1 'polypeptide(L)'
;MKVILGSANPDKIRIALDAFKEIHLEANVIGIKTKSQIIDQPLDKKTTKKGSINRASYAKREMPNADFLLGLEGGLHNYEGEYHLVTFACLVNRSGEKFIGEGEEIHLPREVSERVKNGEWFGKVIREYAKEHEIEENLITRLSSFTQAIQNAYAEYLKKYGNLGYRDKVSGVITNNNGKLLIVQLTTYGENQWNFPGGGIEDNEIEEQTIMRELKEELGTEKFYIIGKSAHIEQYEWPPFVIIKRLKAEKRTWRGQRVKYFLIEFIGKYNDIKPDPGEIRKIKWVEKEELGDYFLFPKQVELAKKTIKEFQKKFNTRY
;
A
#
# COMPACT_ATOMS: atom_id res chain seq x y z
N MET A 1 15.69 -2.50 18.99
CA MET A 1 14.73 -1.64 19.71
C MET A 1 14.02 -2.42 20.82
N LYS A 2 13.71 -1.78 21.95
CA LYS A 2 12.92 -2.35 23.06
C LYS A 2 11.43 -2.05 22.87
N VAL A 3 10.61 -3.10 22.80
CA VAL A 3 9.16 -3.00 22.61
C VAL A 3 8.43 -3.62 23.80
N ILE A 4 7.47 -2.91 24.39
CA ILE A 4 6.62 -3.45 25.46
C ILE A 4 5.26 -3.78 24.89
N LEU A 5 4.89 -5.05 24.92
CA LEU A 5 3.60 -5.53 24.44
C LEU A 5 2.61 -5.61 25.61
N GLY A 6 1.45 -4.96 25.48
CA GLY A 6 0.29 -5.07 26.38
C GLY A 6 -0.42 -6.43 26.31
N SER A 7 0.34 -7.51 26.36
CA SER A 7 -0.10 -8.89 26.48
C SER A 7 1.05 -9.77 26.97
N ALA A 8 0.75 -10.71 27.87
CA ALA A 8 1.68 -11.77 28.27
C ALA A 8 1.46 -13.08 27.50
N ASN A 9 0.63 -13.07 26.45
CA ASN A 9 0.37 -14.25 25.63
C ASN A 9 1.62 -14.57 24.78
N PRO A 10 2.21 -15.78 24.88
CA PRO A 10 3.42 -16.16 24.15
C PRO A 10 3.29 -16.06 22.63
N ASP A 11 2.14 -16.43 22.05
CA ASP A 11 1.91 -16.32 20.61
C ASP A 11 1.93 -14.87 20.15
N LYS A 12 1.28 -13.96 20.89
CA LYS A 12 1.30 -12.53 20.56
C LYS A 12 2.71 -11.92 20.66
N ILE A 13 3.52 -12.40 21.60
CA ILE A 13 4.93 -11.99 21.71
C ILE A 13 5.70 -12.48 20.48
N ARG A 14 5.56 -13.75 20.09
CA ARG A 14 6.19 -14.32 18.89
C ARG A 14 5.76 -13.58 17.62
N ILE A 15 4.47 -13.35 17.44
CA ILE A 15 3.92 -12.58 16.30
C ILE A 15 4.59 -11.21 16.22
N ALA A 16 4.72 -10.49 17.34
CA ALA A 16 5.33 -9.17 17.34
C ALA A 16 6.83 -9.22 16.98
N LEU A 17 7.56 -10.22 17.49
CA LEU A 17 8.98 -10.43 17.14
C LEU A 17 9.12 -10.69 15.63
N ASP A 18 8.34 -11.62 15.09
CA ASP A 18 8.39 -12.01 13.68
C ASP A 18 7.98 -10.84 12.78
N ALA A 19 6.94 -10.07 13.15
CA ALA A 19 6.48 -8.93 12.39
C ALA A 19 7.55 -7.84 12.21
N PHE A 20 8.35 -7.57 13.24
CA PHE A 20 9.49 -6.65 13.13
C PHE A 20 10.67 -7.26 12.37
N LYS A 21 10.96 -8.55 12.60
CA LYS A 21 12.03 -9.26 11.90
C LYS A 21 11.82 -9.31 10.39
N GLU A 22 10.59 -9.53 9.93
CA GLU A 22 10.23 -9.56 8.51
C GLU A 22 10.51 -8.23 7.78
N ILE A 23 10.48 -7.11 8.50
CA ILE A 23 10.81 -5.78 7.96
C ILE A 23 12.23 -5.34 8.35
N HIS A 24 13.10 -6.31 8.66
CA HIS A 24 14.52 -6.12 8.96
C HIS A 24 14.79 -5.27 10.21
N LEU A 25 13.90 -5.31 11.20
CA LEU A 25 14.07 -4.63 12.48
C LEU A 25 14.33 -5.62 13.60
N GLU A 26 15.45 -5.44 14.29
CA GLU A 26 15.73 -6.18 15.52
C GLU A 26 14.94 -5.60 16.69
N ALA A 27 14.02 -6.38 17.23
CA ALA A 27 13.18 -6.01 18.37
C ALA A 27 13.38 -6.98 19.54
N ASN A 28 13.52 -6.44 20.75
CA ASN A 28 13.34 -7.17 21.99
C ASN A 28 11.93 -6.87 22.53
N VAL A 29 11.02 -7.83 22.39
CA VAL A 29 9.61 -7.69 22.79
C VAL A 29 9.41 -8.29 24.17
N ILE A 30 8.99 -7.47 25.13
CA ILE A 30 8.66 -7.88 26.49
C ILE A 30 7.15 -7.76 26.70
N GLY A 31 6.50 -8.89 26.99
CA GLY A 31 5.07 -8.93 27.25
C GLY A 31 4.71 -8.62 28.70
N ILE A 32 3.70 -7.78 28.91
CA ILE A 32 3.13 -7.51 30.23
C ILE A 32 1.65 -7.90 30.29
N LYS A 33 1.24 -8.48 31.41
CA LYS A 33 -0.14 -8.94 31.59
C LYS A 33 -1.08 -7.75 31.75
N THR A 34 -2.11 -7.67 30.92
CA THR A 34 -3.14 -6.62 31.02
C THR A 34 -4.47 -7.05 30.39
N LYS A 35 -5.54 -6.38 30.79
CA LYS A 35 -6.89 -6.52 30.22
C LYS A 35 -7.11 -5.43 29.16
N SER A 36 -7.87 -5.76 28.12
CA SER A 36 -8.21 -4.84 27.04
C SER A 36 -9.23 -3.77 27.44
N GLN A 37 -9.93 -3.96 28.57
CA GLN A 37 -11.02 -3.08 29.04
C GLN A 37 -12.15 -2.89 28.00
N ILE A 38 -12.36 -3.91 27.17
CA ILE A 38 -13.48 -4.04 26.25
C ILE A 38 -14.14 -5.41 26.48
N ILE A 39 -15.27 -5.66 25.81
CA ILE A 39 -15.87 -6.99 25.78
C ILE A 39 -14.90 -8.01 25.14
N ASP A 40 -14.95 -9.26 25.60
CA ASP A 40 -13.95 -10.26 25.22
C ASP A 40 -14.00 -10.66 23.72
N GLN A 41 -15.20 -10.66 23.11
CA GLN A 41 -15.42 -10.87 21.68
C GLN A 41 -16.08 -9.64 21.05
N PRO A 42 -15.31 -8.60 20.71
CA PRO A 42 -15.86 -7.43 20.03
C PRO A 42 -16.34 -7.83 18.62
N LEU A 43 -17.52 -7.35 18.24
CA LEU A 43 -18.17 -7.62 16.95
C LEU A 43 -18.15 -6.41 16.00
N ASP A 44 -17.34 -5.42 16.35
CA ASP A 44 -17.13 -4.23 15.53
C ASP A 44 -15.66 -3.75 15.59
N LYS A 45 -15.23 -3.10 14.50
CA LYS A 45 -13.87 -2.57 14.37
C LYS A 45 -13.55 -1.49 15.40
N LYS A 46 -14.51 -0.63 15.75
CA LYS A 46 -14.28 0.51 16.65
C LYS A 46 -13.91 0.02 18.05
N THR A 47 -14.63 -0.97 18.57
CA THR A 47 -14.37 -1.60 19.87
C THR A 47 -13.05 -2.38 19.83
N THR A 48 -12.79 -3.15 18.76
CA THR A 48 -11.53 -3.89 18.60
C THR A 48 -10.33 -2.96 18.59
N LYS A 49 -10.37 -1.89 17.79
CA LYS A 49 -9.36 -0.83 17.76
C LYS A 49 -9.15 -0.20 19.13
N LYS A 50 -10.22 0.09 19.87
CA LYS A 50 -10.14 0.61 21.24
C LYS A 50 -9.39 -0.34 22.18
N GLY A 51 -9.62 -1.65 22.08
CA GLY A 51 -8.87 -2.65 22.86
C GLY A 51 -7.37 -2.59 22.63
N SER A 52 -6.93 -2.45 21.37
CA SER A 52 -5.51 -2.31 21.03
C SER A 52 -4.91 -1.04 21.66
N ILE A 53 -5.64 0.08 21.64
CA ILE A 53 -5.21 1.36 22.23
C ILE A 53 -5.11 1.25 23.75
N ASN A 54 -6.08 0.61 24.41
CA ASN A 54 -6.09 0.43 25.85
C ASN A 54 -4.89 -0.41 26.31
N ARG A 55 -4.59 -1.51 25.61
CA ARG A 55 -3.42 -2.35 25.89
C ARG A 55 -2.10 -1.58 25.73
N ALA A 56 -1.95 -0.81 24.65
CA ALA A 56 -0.74 -0.02 24.43
C ALA A 56 -0.58 1.10 25.48
N SER A 57 -1.69 1.74 25.87
CA SER A 57 -1.71 2.78 26.90
C SER A 57 -1.37 2.22 28.29
N TYR A 58 -1.85 1.02 28.61
CA TYR A 58 -1.43 0.30 29.81
C TYR A 58 0.07 0.06 29.79
N ALA A 59 0.61 -0.45 28.67
CA ALA A 59 2.06 -0.63 28.50
C ALA A 59 2.86 0.66 28.72
N LYS A 60 2.33 1.82 28.28
CA LYS A 60 2.94 3.13 28.53
C LYS A 60 3.03 3.52 29.98
N ARG A 61 1.98 3.25 30.74
CA ARG A 61 1.99 3.56 32.16
C ARG A 61 2.99 2.68 32.92
N GLU A 62 3.04 1.38 32.63
CA GLU A 62 3.89 0.45 33.37
C GLU A 62 5.37 0.55 32.98
N MET A 63 5.68 0.80 31.70
CA MET A 63 7.06 0.82 31.20
C MET A 63 7.30 1.97 30.21
N PRO A 64 7.27 3.24 30.65
CA PRO A 64 7.25 4.42 29.79
C PRO A 64 8.53 4.64 28.96
N ASN A 65 9.66 4.04 29.38
CA ASN A 65 10.99 4.31 28.83
C ASN A 65 11.36 3.46 27.60
N ALA A 66 10.50 2.55 27.17
CA ALA A 66 10.72 1.74 25.96
C ALA A 66 10.72 2.58 24.68
N ASP A 67 11.29 2.04 23.61
CA ASP A 67 11.30 2.70 22.30
C ASP A 67 9.89 2.72 21.71
N PHE A 68 9.20 1.57 21.81
CA PHE A 68 7.81 1.41 21.41
C PHE A 68 6.98 0.62 22.40
N LEU A 69 5.69 0.89 22.36
CA LEU A 69 4.71 0.28 23.23
C LEU A 69 3.53 -0.19 22.38
N LEU A 70 3.28 -1.48 22.41
CA LEU A 70 2.43 -2.16 21.45
C LEU A 70 1.20 -2.72 22.15
N GLY A 71 0.03 -2.52 21.55
CA GLY A 71 -1.20 -3.20 21.93
C GLY A 71 -1.80 -3.91 20.73
N LEU A 72 -2.23 -5.16 20.92
CA LEU A 72 -2.80 -6.02 19.88
C LEU A 72 -4.17 -6.53 20.28
N GLU A 73 -5.17 -6.31 19.45
CA GLU A 73 -6.53 -6.81 19.65
C GLU A 73 -7.10 -7.42 18.39
N GLY A 74 -7.73 -8.59 18.53
CA GLY A 74 -8.46 -9.25 17.46
C GLY A 74 -9.95 -9.23 17.80
N GLY A 75 -10.77 -9.11 16.78
CA GLY A 75 -12.22 -9.04 16.91
C GLY A 75 -12.88 -9.54 15.65
N LEU A 76 -14.19 -9.38 15.59
CA LEU A 76 -14.97 -9.64 14.39
C LEU A 76 -15.61 -8.34 13.92
N HIS A 77 -15.98 -8.30 12.65
CA HIS A 77 -16.83 -7.26 12.10
C HIS A 77 -17.89 -7.86 11.20
N ASN A 78 -19.12 -7.43 11.38
CA ASN A 78 -20.27 -7.93 10.62
C ASN A 78 -20.52 -7.06 9.39
N TYR A 79 -20.43 -7.67 8.21
CA TYR A 79 -20.90 -7.12 6.94
C TYR A 79 -22.19 -7.84 6.53
N GLU A 80 -23.34 -7.20 6.79
CA GLU A 80 -24.66 -7.67 6.33
C GLU A 80 -25.03 -9.12 6.74
N GLY A 81 -24.45 -9.64 7.82
CA GLY A 81 -24.67 -10.99 8.33
C GLY A 81 -23.45 -11.91 8.21
N GLU A 82 -22.42 -11.49 7.48
CA GLU A 82 -21.17 -12.23 7.32
C GLU A 82 -20.07 -11.62 8.18
N TYR A 83 -19.47 -12.44 9.04
CA TYR A 83 -18.41 -11.99 9.93
C TYR A 83 -17.06 -12.06 9.23
N HIS A 84 -16.27 -11.01 9.41
CA HIS A 84 -14.87 -10.95 9.05
C HIS A 84 -14.03 -10.93 10.33
N LEU A 85 -12.92 -11.67 10.33
CA LEU A 85 -11.88 -11.49 11.34
C LEU A 85 -11.15 -10.19 11.08
N VAL A 86 -11.05 -9.34 12.11
CA VAL A 86 -10.33 -8.07 12.06
C VAL A 86 -9.29 -8.03 13.16
N THR A 87 -8.13 -7.42 12.88
CA THR A 87 -7.09 -7.23 13.88
C THR A 87 -6.55 -5.81 13.85
N PHE A 88 -6.22 -5.29 15.03
CA PHE A 88 -5.65 -3.96 15.20
C PHE A 88 -4.39 -4.01 16.05
N ALA A 89 -3.41 -3.21 15.62
CA ALA A 89 -2.23 -2.87 16.39
C ALA A 89 -2.23 -1.37 16.71
N CYS A 90 -1.92 -1.03 17.96
CA CYS A 90 -1.61 0.33 18.37
C CYS A 90 -0.15 0.37 18.80
N LEU A 91 0.67 1.11 18.05
CA LEU A 91 2.06 1.40 18.38
C LEU A 91 2.13 2.79 19.00
N VAL A 92 2.74 2.91 20.18
CA VAL A 92 2.95 4.19 20.85
C VAL A 92 4.44 4.45 20.94
N ASN A 93 4.88 5.61 20.47
CA ASN A 93 6.29 6.00 20.54
C ASN A 93 6.65 6.57 21.93
N ARG A 94 7.92 6.95 22.12
CA ARG A 94 8.39 7.53 23.38
C ARG A 94 7.64 8.82 23.78
N SER A 95 7.23 9.67 22.83
CA SER A 95 6.48 10.90 23.11
C SER A 95 5.00 10.67 23.47
N GLY A 96 4.50 9.44 23.34
CA GLY A 96 3.11 9.09 23.64
C GLY A 96 2.15 9.21 22.46
N GLU A 97 2.66 9.49 21.26
CA GLU A 97 1.86 9.51 20.04
C GLU A 97 1.52 8.09 19.59
N LYS A 98 0.29 7.92 19.09
CA LYS A 98 -0.32 6.63 18.73
C LYS A 98 -0.37 6.47 17.21
N PHE A 99 0.09 5.34 16.72
CA PHE A 99 0.01 4.92 15.32
C PHE A 99 -0.80 3.62 15.26
N ILE A 100 -1.82 3.61 14.42
CA ILE A 100 -2.77 2.49 14.35
C ILE A 100 -2.59 1.78 13.02
N GLY A 101 -2.42 0.47 13.07
CA GLY A 101 -2.47 -0.40 11.92
C GLY A 101 -3.64 -1.36 12.03
N GLU A 102 -4.34 -1.53 10.92
CA GLU A 102 -5.32 -2.59 10.72
C GLU A 102 -4.65 -3.72 9.93
N GLY A 103 -4.91 -4.95 10.31
CA GLY A 103 -4.49 -6.13 9.56
C GLY A 103 -5.46 -6.45 8.43
N GLU A 104 -5.13 -7.45 7.62
CA GLU A 104 -6.03 -7.92 6.58
C GLU A 104 -7.31 -8.46 7.20
N GLU A 105 -8.42 -8.20 6.53
CA GLU A 105 -9.72 -8.72 6.92
C GLU A 105 -9.93 -10.07 6.27
N ILE A 106 -10.21 -11.08 7.09
CA ILE A 106 -10.42 -12.44 6.61
C ILE A 106 -11.92 -12.70 6.66
N HIS A 107 -12.54 -12.81 5.49
CA HIS A 107 -13.93 -13.23 5.38
C HIS A 107 -14.07 -14.65 5.94
N LEU A 108 -14.92 -14.82 6.95
CA LEU A 108 -15.11 -16.12 7.58
C LEU A 108 -16.10 -16.97 6.78
N PRO A 109 -15.94 -18.30 6.76
CA PRO A 109 -16.93 -19.20 6.21
C PRO A 109 -18.32 -18.91 6.78
N ARG A 110 -19.34 -19.05 5.94
CA ARG A 110 -20.73 -18.75 6.32
C ARG A 110 -21.16 -19.51 7.58
N GLU A 111 -20.81 -20.79 7.69
CA GLU A 111 -21.12 -21.62 8.85
C GLU A 111 -20.52 -21.04 10.14
N VAL A 112 -19.25 -20.60 10.09
CA VAL A 112 -18.59 -19.94 11.24
C VAL A 112 -19.35 -18.67 11.62
N SER A 113 -19.75 -17.87 10.63
CA SER A 113 -20.49 -16.63 10.84
C SER A 113 -21.86 -16.89 11.49
N GLU A 114 -22.60 -17.90 11.04
CA GLU A 114 -23.90 -18.28 11.58
C GLU A 114 -23.79 -18.76 13.04
N ARG A 115 -22.78 -19.58 13.35
CA ARG A 115 -22.52 -20.07 14.72
C ARG A 115 -22.15 -18.94 15.68
N VAL A 116 -21.29 -18.01 15.25
CA VAL A 116 -20.97 -16.79 16.02
C VAL A 116 -22.22 -15.92 16.23
N LYS A 117 -23.05 -15.74 15.20
CA LYS A 117 -24.31 -14.99 15.28
C LYS A 117 -25.26 -15.58 16.33
N ASN A 118 -25.23 -16.91 16.51
CA ASN A 118 -25.99 -17.64 17.52
C ASN A 118 -25.34 -17.59 18.93
N GLY A 119 -24.29 -16.79 19.12
CA GLY A 119 -23.68 -16.54 20.43
C GLY A 119 -22.49 -17.45 20.76
N GLU A 120 -22.05 -18.30 19.83
CA GLU A 120 -20.88 -19.14 20.07
C GLU A 120 -19.56 -18.33 20.04
N TRP A 121 -18.58 -18.82 20.81
CA TRP A 121 -17.26 -18.20 20.89
C TRP A 121 -16.45 -18.49 19.63
N PHE A 122 -16.06 -17.44 18.89
CA PHE A 122 -15.34 -17.55 17.61
C PHE A 122 -14.13 -18.48 17.68
N GLY A 123 -13.31 -18.34 18.72
CA GLY A 123 -12.10 -19.15 18.85
C GLY A 123 -12.38 -20.64 18.94
N LYS A 124 -13.54 -21.04 19.49
CA LYS A 124 -13.99 -22.44 19.53
C LYS A 124 -14.49 -22.85 18.15
N VAL A 125 -15.41 -22.07 17.58
CA VAL A 125 -16.04 -22.34 16.29
C VAL A 125 -15.01 -22.52 15.17
N ILE A 126 -14.02 -21.64 15.09
CA ILE A 126 -13.03 -21.68 14.01
C ILE A 126 -12.09 -22.89 14.10
N ARG A 127 -11.78 -23.37 15.32
CA ARG A 127 -10.97 -24.58 15.52
C ARG A 127 -11.74 -25.84 15.15
N GLU A 128 -13.02 -25.90 15.47
CA GLU A 128 -13.90 -27.00 15.07
C GLU A 128 -14.03 -27.03 13.55
N TYR A 129 -14.32 -25.88 12.93
CA TYR A 129 -14.40 -25.75 11.47
C TYR A 129 -13.09 -26.18 10.77
N ALA A 130 -11.95 -25.70 11.24
CA ALA A 130 -10.65 -26.05 10.67
C ALA A 130 -10.36 -27.56 10.75
N LYS A 131 -10.71 -28.19 11.88
CA LYS A 131 -10.57 -29.64 12.08
C LYS A 131 -11.49 -30.43 11.15
N GLU A 132 -12.74 -30.01 11.00
CA GLU A 132 -13.74 -30.68 10.14
C GLU A 132 -13.38 -30.61 8.65
N HIS A 133 -12.69 -29.55 8.23
CA HIS A 133 -12.31 -29.32 6.84
C HIS A 133 -10.83 -29.61 6.55
N GLU A 134 -10.12 -30.24 7.49
CA GLU A 134 -8.69 -30.58 7.37
C GLU A 134 -7.79 -29.37 6.99
N ILE A 135 -8.17 -28.18 7.44
CA ILE A 135 -7.42 -26.95 7.17
C ILE A 135 -6.31 -26.82 8.21
N GLU A 136 -5.07 -26.61 7.76
CA GLU A 136 -3.97 -26.32 8.69
C GLU A 136 -4.36 -25.12 9.56
N GLU A 137 -4.28 -25.30 10.88
CA GLU A 137 -4.79 -24.31 11.84
C GLU A 137 -4.19 -22.92 11.56
N ASN A 138 -2.92 -22.88 11.13
CA ASN A 138 -2.15 -21.71 10.71
C ASN A 138 -2.76 -20.88 9.56
N LEU A 139 -3.49 -21.50 8.62
CA LEU A 139 -4.09 -20.84 7.45
C LEU A 139 -5.28 -19.94 7.81
N ILE A 140 -5.94 -20.19 8.95
CA ILE A 140 -7.06 -19.38 9.45
C ILE A 140 -6.67 -18.72 10.79
N THR A 141 -5.38 -18.46 11.01
CA THR A 141 -4.93 -17.80 12.24
C THR A 141 -4.95 -16.28 12.13
N ARG A 142 -4.92 -15.68 13.32
CA ARG A 142 -4.65 -14.25 13.50
C ARG A 142 -3.19 -13.88 13.19
N LEU A 143 -2.31 -14.82 12.82
CA LEU A 143 -0.87 -14.58 12.64
C LEU A 143 -0.62 -13.55 11.53
N SER A 144 -1.05 -13.82 10.30
CA SER A 144 -0.81 -12.93 9.15
C SER A 144 -1.46 -11.55 9.36
N SER A 145 -2.71 -11.54 9.82
CA SER A 145 -3.46 -10.30 10.08
C SER A 145 -2.80 -9.46 11.17
N PHE A 146 -2.39 -10.05 12.32
CA PHE A 146 -1.67 -9.28 13.35
C PHE A 146 -0.29 -8.81 12.86
N THR A 147 0.46 -9.65 12.15
CA THR A 147 1.75 -9.27 11.57
C THR A 147 1.59 -8.04 10.68
N GLN A 148 0.58 -8.05 9.80
CA GLN A 148 0.30 -6.91 8.94
C GLN A 148 -0.17 -5.69 9.74
N ALA A 149 -1.00 -5.86 10.77
CA ALA A 149 -1.44 -4.76 11.64
C ALA A 149 -0.24 -4.05 12.31
N ILE A 150 0.72 -4.82 12.86
CA ILE A 150 1.93 -4.29 13.49
C ILE A 150 2.77 -3.51 12.48
N GLN A 151 3.00 -4.10 11.32
CA GLN A 151 3.78 -3.48 10.26
C GLN A 151 3.09 -2.21 9.74
N ASN A 152 1.78 -2.22 9.54
CA ASN A 152 1.02 -1.04 9.15
C ASN A 152 1.09 0.08 10.19
N ALA A 153 1.01 -0.25 11.48
CA ALA A 153 1.19 0.73 12.56
C ALA A 153 2.61 1.34 12.53
N TYR A 154 3.63 0.53 12.25
CA TYR A 154 5.00 1.00 12.12
C TYR A 154 5.21 1.86 10.86
N ALA A 155 4.57 1.53 9.73
CA ALA A 155 4.62 2.38 8.54
C ALA A 155 4.01 3.77 8.78
N GLU A 156 2.91 3.85 9.54
CA GLU A 156 2.34 5.15 9.96
C GLU A 156 3.33 5.94 10.85
N TYR A 157 4.07 5.27 11.74
CA TYR A 157 5.18 5.91 12.46
C TYR A 157 6.27 6.42 11.51
N LEU A 158 6.70 5.61 10.53
CA LEU A 158 7.75 5.99 9.58
C LEU A 158 7.35 7.17 8.70
N LYS A 159 6.08 7.27 8.27
CA LYS A 159 5.60 8.42 7.48
C LYS A 159 5.87 9.75 8.21
N LYS A 160 5.79 9.74 9.54
CA LYS A 160 5.97 10.94 10.37
C LYS A 160 7.40 11.11 10.89
N TYR A 161 8.07 10.03 11.28
CA TYR A 161 9.35 10.06 12.00
C TYR A 161 10.50 9.35 11.29
N GLY A 162 10.23 8.60 10.23
CA GLY A 162 11.23 7.81 9.50
C GLY A 162 12.08 8.61 8.51
N ASN A 163 11.96 9.94 8.49
CA ASN A 163 12.61 10.82 7.51
C ASN A 163 12.41 10.33 6.05
N LEU A 164 11.21 9.84 5.75
CA LEU A 164 10.90 9.27 4.46
C LEU A 164 10.68 10.37 3.42
N GLY A 165 11.53 10.40 2.39
CA GLY A 165 11.29 11.19 1.19
C GLY A 165 10.17 10.63 0.32
N TYR A 166 9.94 11.26 -0.83
CA TYR A 166 9.07 10.73 -1.88
C TYR A 166 9.92 10.05 -2.96
N ARG A 167 9.43 8.94 -3.52
CA ARG A 167 10.05 8.32 -4.69
C ARG A 167 9.78 9.22 -5.88
N ASP A 168 10.82 9.72 -6.53
CA ASP A 168 10.67 10.51 -7.75
C ASP A 168 10.48 9.61 -8.98
N LYS A 169 9.51 9.98 -9.81
CA LYS A 169 9.15 9.31 -11.06
C LYS A 169 8.88 10.35 -12.14
N VAL A 170 9.17 9.99 -13.38
CA VAL A 170 8.74 10.71 -14.58
C VAL A 170 7.69 9.91 -15.34
N SER A 171 6.83 10.59 -16.08
CA SER A 171 5.82 9.96 -16.91
C SER A 171 5.60 10.73 -18.21
N GLY A 172 5.51 10.01 -19.32
CA GLY A 172 5.38 10.57 -20.66
C GLY A 172 3.92 10.62 -21.12
N VAL A 173 3.37 11.81 -21.26
CA VAL A 173 2.14 12.03 -22.05
C VAL A 173 2.58 12.05 -23.51
N ILE A 174 2.49 10.89 -24.19
CA ILE A 174 2.99 10.74 -25.55
C ILE A 174 1.85 10.93 -26.53
N THR A 175 2.00 11.85 -27.49
CA THR A 175 1.08 12.05 -28.60
C THR A 175 1.68 11.56 -29.92
N ASN A 176 0.85 11.03 -30.81
CA ASN A 176 1.24 10.82 -32.21
C ASN A 176 0.76 11.99 -33.11
N ASN A 177 1.06 11.88 -34.41
CA ASN A 177 0.66 12.84 -35.44
C ASN A 177 -0.87 13.00 -35.62
N ASN A 178 -1.67 12.06 -35.12
CA ASN A 178 -3.13 12.12 -35.14
C ASN A 178 -3.71 12.71 -33.85
N GLY A 179 -2.89 13.18 -32.92
CA GLY A 179 -3.32 13.73 -31.63
C GLY A 179 -3.76 12.67 -30.60
N LYS A 180 -3.59 11.37 -30.90
CA LYS A 180 -3.90 10.28 -29.97
C LYS A 180 -2.80 10.11 -28.96
N LEU A 181 -3.17 9.67 -27.76
CA LEU A 181 -2.29 9.46 -26.62
C LEU A 181 -1.92 7.98 -26.47
N LEU A 182 -0.66 7.69 -26.21
CA LEU A 182 -0.20 6.34 -25.90
C LEU A 182 -0.42 6.02 -24.41
N ILE A 183 -1.13 4.95 -24.14
CA ILE A 183 -1.27 4.36 -22.80
C ILE A 183 -0.76 2.92 -22.81
N VAL A 184 -0.23 2.48 -21.66
CA VAL A 184 0.37 1.16 -21.44
C VAL A 184 -0.32 0.45 -20.29
N GLN A 185 -0.46 -0.87 -20.41
CA GLN A 185 -0.94 -1.75 -19.37
C GLN A 185 0.24 -2.55 -18.83
N LEU A 186 0.59 -2.32 -17.57
CA LEU A 186 1.73 -2.96 -16.92
C LEU A 186 1.44 -4.42 -16.53
N THR A 187 2.45 -5.29 -16.59
CA THR A 187 2.34 -6.72 -16.23
C THR A 187 2.11 -6.94 -14.75
N THR A 188 2.64 -6.06 -13.89
CA THR A 188 2.65 -6.16 -12.43
C THR A 188 1.34 -5.75 -11.75
N TYR A 189 0.40 -5.19 -12.50
CA TYR A 189 -0.86 -4.68 -11.98
C TYR A 189 -2.05 -5.55 -12.40
N GLY A 190 -3.18 -5.38 -11.71
CA GLY A 190 -4.41 -6.13 -12.01
C GLY A 190 -4.88 -5.93 -13.45
N GLU A 191 -5.74 -6.82 -13.93
CA GLU A 191 -6.38 -6.64 -15.23
C GLU A 191 -7.06 -5.27 -15.30
N ASN A 192 -6.81 -4.52 -16.38
CA ASN A 192 -7.36 -3.18 -16.67
C ASN A 192 -6.68 -1.97 -15.98
N GLN A 193 -5.46 -2.12 -15.44
CA GLN A 193 -4.71 -0.94 -14.97
C GLN A 193 -3.85 -0.33 -16.09
N TRP A 194 -4.35 0.76 -16.67
CA TRP A 194 -3.65 1.54 -17.70
C TRP A 194 -2.98 2.78 -17.10
N ASN A 195 -1.81 3.12 -17.64
CA ASN A 195 -1.03 4.28 -17.25
C ASN A 195 -0.36 4.92 -18.46
N PHE A 196 0.24 6.09 -18.25
CA PHE A 196 1.26 6.58 -19.16
C PHE A 196 2.60 5.87 -18.90
N PRO A 197 3.41 5.64 -19.95
CA PRO A 197 4.73 5.04 -19.81
C PRO A 197 5.69 5.93 -19.02
N GLY A 198 6.73 5.31 -18.46
CA GLY A 198 7.78 5.95 -17.68
C GLY A 198 7.98 5.34 -16.29
N GLY A 199 9.07 5.71 -15.62
CA GLY A 199 9.45 5.11 -14.35
C GLY A 199 10.33 5.97 -13.46
N GLY A 200 11.07 5.29 -12.59
CA GLY A 200 11.75 5.92 -11.45
C GLY A 200 13.00 6.67 -11.89
N ILE A 201 13.26 7.82 -11.25
CA ILE A 201 14.55 8.50 -11.42
C ILE A 201 15.60 7.75 -10.62
N GLU A 202 16.69 7.34 -11.28
CA GLU A 202 17.83 6.69 -10.65
C GLU A 202 18.85 7.69 -10.11
N ASP A 203 19.77 7.20 -9.27
CA ASP A 203 20.84 8.01 -8.71
C ASP A 203 21.77 8.47 -9.86
N ASN A 204 21.90 9.80 -10.01
CA ASN A 204 22.68 10.51 -11.04
C ASN A 204 22.00 10.76 -12.41
N GLU A 205 20.70 10.47 -12.56
CA GLU A 205 19.98 10.84 -13.78
C GLU A 205 19.26 12.19 -13.66
N ILE A 206 19.23 12.96 -14.75
CA ILE A 206 18.27 14.05 -14.90
C ILE A 206 16.94 13.51 -15.47
N GLU A 207 15.87 14.25 -15.23
CA GLU A 207 14.51 13.83 -15.56
C GLU A 207 14.31 13.52 -17.05
N GLU A 208 14.92 14.31 -17.94
CA GLU A 208 14.89 14.11 -19.38
C GLU A 208 15.61 12.82 -19.82
N GLN A 209 16.70 12.47 -19.15
CA GLN A 209 17.41 11.21 -19.39
C GLN A 209 16.58 10.02 -18.91
N THR A 210 16.04 10.12 -17.69
CA THR A 210 15.18 9.08 -17.12
C THR A 210 14.01 8.79 -18.05
N ILE A 211 13.27 9.82 -18.51
CA ILE A 211 12.09 9.54 -19.34
C ILE A 211 12.46 8.88 -20.66
N MET A 212 13.54 9.30 -21.32
CA MET A 212 13.99 8.68 -22.57
C MET A 212 14.48 7.24 -22.37
N ARG A 213 15.20 6.96 -21.27
CA ARG A 213 15.61 5.60 -20.89
C ARG A 213 14.40 4.69 -20.68
N GLU A 214 13.46 5.13 -19.84
CA GLU A 214 12.26 4.36 -19.51
C GLU A 214 11.41 4.09 -20.75
N LEU A 215 11.22 5.08 -21.65
CA LEU A 215 10.50 4.85 -22.91
C LEU A 215 11.22 3.85 -23.82
N LYS A 216 12.56 3.85 -23.83
CA LYS A 216 13.33 2.88 -24.61
C LYS A 216 13.20 1.47 -24.04
N GLU A 217 13.29 1.33 -22.72
CA GLU A 217 13.15 0.05 -22.01
C GLU A 217 11.73 -0.52 -22.19
N GLU A 218 10.71 0.29 -21.88
CA GLU A 218 9.32 -0.13 -21.93
C GLU A 218 8.81 -0.35 -23.37
N LEU A 219 9.15 0.54 -24.32
CA LEU A 219 8.55 0.58 -25.67
C LEU A 219 9.51 0.17 -26.79
N GLY A 220 10.77 -0.15 -26.48
CA GLY A 220 11.75 -0.68 -27.43
C GLY A 220 12.26 0.32 -28.47
N THR A 221 12.11 1.63 -28.26
CA THR A 221 12.49 2.66 -29.24
C THR A 221 12.87 4.01 -28.61
N GLU A 222 13.70 4.78 -29.31
CA GLU A 222 14.10 6.15 -28.91
C GLU A 222 13.43 7.23 -29.78
N LYS A 223 12.46 6.84 -30.62
CA LYS A 223 11.80 7.73 -31.59
C LYS A 223 10.78 8.65 -30.94
N PHE A 224 11.25 9.41 -29.96
CA PHE A 224 10.48 10.34 -29.14
C PHE A 224 11.16 11.70 -29.12
N TYR A 225 10.37 12.76 -29.17
CA TYR A 225 10.82 14.14 -29.05
C TYR A 225 10.15 14.80 -27.85
N ILE A 226 10.95 15.23 -26.86
CA ILE A 226 10.43 15.94 -25.68
C ILE A 226 10.00 17.34 -26.12
N ILE A 227 8.69 17.62 -26.02
CA ILE A 227 8.13 18.95 -26.28
C ILE A 227 8.35 19.85 -25.05
N GLY A 228 8.21 19.29 -23.85
CA GLY A 228 8.57 19.97 -22.62
C GLY A 228 8.07 19.27 -21.37
N LYS A 229 8.58 19.76 -20.24
CA LYS A 229 8.20 19.34 -18.89
C LYS A 229 7.02 20.17 -18.37
N SER A 230 5.98 19.51 -17.87
CA SER A 230 4.84 20.18 -17.23
C SER A 230 5.25 20.87 -15.94
N ALA A 231 4.66 22.04 -15.68
CA ALA A 231 4.75 22.67 -14.36
C ALA A 231 3.98 21.91 -13.27
N HIS A 232 3.10 20.96 -13.65
CA HIS A 232 2.31 20.19 -12.72
C HIS A 232 3.05 18.94 -12.22
N ILE A 233 2.97 18.70 -10.92
CA ILE A 233 3.56 17.55 -10.24
C ILE A 233 2.43 16.82 -9.49
N GLU A 234 2.32 15.50 -9.69
CA GLU A 234 1.47 14.68 -8.84
C GLU A 234 2.27 14.26 -7.60
N GLN A 235 1.73 14.50 -6.41
CA GLN A 235 2.33 14.00 -5.19
C GLN A 235 1.25 13.35 -4.33
N TYR A 236 1.50 12.10 -3.91
CA TYR A 236 0.59 11.36 -3.05
C TYR A 236 1.35 10.43 -2.11
N GLU A 237 0.73 10.15 -0.96
CA GLU A 237 1.26 9.21 0.00
C GLU A 237 0.84 7.78 -0.33
N TRP A 238 1.71 6.84 0.00
CA TRP A 238 1.40 5.43 -0.16
C TRP A 238 0.62 4.91 1.05
N PRO A 239 -0.31 3.98 0.82
CA PRO A 239 -0.88 3.18 1.91
C PRO A 239 0.22 2.43 2.69
N PRO A 240 0.04 2.20 4.00
CA PRO A 240 1.00 1.46 4.84
C PRO A 240 1.48 0.15 4.24
N PHE A 241 0.57 -0.65 3.67
CA PHE A 241 0.94 -1.97 3.12
C PHE A 241 1.91 -1.86 1.94
N VAL A 242 1.88 -0.77 1.15
CA VAL A 242 2.84 -0.52 0.07
C VAL A 242 4.21 -0.17 0.64
N ILE A 243 4.25 0.68 1.67
CA ILE A 243 5.48 1.07 2.38
C ILE A 243 6.17 -0.17 2.95
N ILE A 244 5.39 -1.03 3.60
CA ILE A 244 5.86 -2.28 4.22
C ILE A 244 6.34 -3.27 3.16
N LYS A 245 5.59 -3.50 2.08
CA LYS A 245 6.00 -4.41 1.01
C LYS A 245 7.38 -4.04 0.47
N ARG A 246 7.63 -2.75 0.24
CA ARG A 246 8.95 -2.27 -0.22
C ARG A 246 10.02 -2.41 0.85
N LEU A 247 9.71 -2.05 2.10
CA LEU A 247 10.66 -2.19 3.20
C LEU A 247 11.13 -3.65 3.37
N LYS A 248 10.22 -4.62 3.24
CA LYS A 248 10.55 -6.07 3.26
C LYS A 248 11.45 -6.46 2.09
N ALA A 249 11.12 -6.04 0.88
CA ALA A 249 11.80 -6.48 -0.34
C ALA A 249 13.17 -5.78 -0.55
N GLU A 250 13.25 -4.48 -0.27
CA GLU A 250 14.35 -3.61 -0.69
C GLU A 250 15.16 -3.05 0.49
N LYS A 251 14.74 -3.27 1.75
CA LYS A 251 15.30 -2.62 2.96
C LYS A 251 15.26 -1.09 2.93
N ARG A 252 14.53 -0.52 1.96
CA ARG A 252 14.35 0.91 1.69
C ARG A 252 12.90 1.14 1.31
N THR A 253 12.39 2.32 1.65
CA THR A 253 11.02 2.70 1.33
C THR A 253 10.87 4.21 1.27
N TRP A 254 9.68 4.67 0.90
CA TRP A 254 9.31 6.08 0.82
C TRP A 254 7.94 6.28 1.44
N ARG A 255 7.60 7.51 1.80
CA ARG A 255 6.25 7.82 2.30
C ARG A 255 5.20 7.82 1.19
N GLY A 256 5.65 7.94 -0.06
CA GLY A 256 4.80 8.16 -1.21
C GLY A 256 5.62 8.38 -2.47
N GLN A 257 4.94 8.89 -3.50
CA GLN A 257 5.52 9.14 -4.81
C GLN A 257 5.28 10.58 -5.28
N ARG A 258 6.25 11.09 -6.03
CA ARG A 258 6.15 12.33 -6.82
C ARG A 258 6.31 11.99 -8.30
N VAL A 259 5.34 12.37 -9.12
CA VAL A 259 5.33 12.13 -10.56
C VAL A 259 5.43 13.46 -11.30
N LYS A 260 6.44 13.58 -12.15
CA LYS A 260 6.65 14.73 -13.05
C LYS A 260 6.28 14.31 -14.46
N TYR A 261 5.55 15.15 -15.17
CA TYR A 261 5.03 14.82 -16.49
C TYR A 261 5.81 15.53 -17.60
N PHE A 262 6.08 14.79 -18.66
CA PHE A 262 6.62 15.32 -19.91
C PHE A 262 5.57 15.17 -21.00
N LEU A 263 5.40 16.21 -21.82
CA LEU A 263 4.72 16.05 -23.10
C LEU A 263 5.75 15.63 -24.14
N ILE A 264 5.45 14.56 -24.86
CA ILE A 264 6.36 13.90 -25.78
C ILE A 264 5.64 13.65 -27.10
N GLU A 265 6.30 13.93 -28.20
CA GLU A 265 5.84 13.56 -29.54
C GLU A 265 6.49 12.25 -29.95
N PHE A 266 5.68 11.28 -30.38
CA PHE A 266 6.19 10.09 -31.04
C PHE A 266 6.44 10.39 -32.53
N ILE A 267 7.70 10.35 -32.94
CA ILE A 267 8.15 10.69 -34.30
C ILE A 267 8.42 9.44 -35.16
N GLY A 268 8.04 8.26 -34.65
CA GLY A 268 8.22 6.98 -35.33
C GLY A 268 6.98 6.48 -36.09
N LYS A 269 7.10 5.27 -36.63
CA LYS A 269 5.99 4.49 -37.19
C LYS A 269 5.45 3.54 -36.13
N TYR A 270 4.19 3.11 -36.26
CA TYR A 270 3.56 2.20 -35.30
C TYR A 270 4.41 0.95 -34.98
N ASN A 271 5.03 0.32 -35.99
CA ASN A 271 5.86 -0.88 -35.83
C ASN A 271 7.24 -0.61 -35.18
N ASP A 272 7.59 0.64 -34.94
CA ASP A 272 8.81 0.97 -34.18
C ASP A 272 8.62 0.72 -32.68
N ILE A 273 7.37 0.70 -32.18
CA ILE A 273 7.08 0.38 -30.80
C ILE A 273 7.09 -1.15 -30.63
N LYS A 274 7.98 -1.63 -29.78
CA LYS A 274 8.15 -3.03 -29.41
C LYS A 274 8.10 -3.12 -27.89
N PRO A 275 6.91 -3.25 -27.30
CA PRO A 275 6.77 -3.25 -25.85
C PRO A 275 7.53 -4.42 -25.23
N ASP A 276 8.23 -4.18 -24.11
CA ASP A 276 8.86 -5.25 -23.35
C ASP A 276 7.77 -6.16 -22.75
N PRO A 277 7.69 -7.45 -23.13
CA PRO A 277 6.70 -8.36 -22.56
C PRO A 277 6.88 -8.61 -21.05
N GLY A 278 8.05 -8.29 -20.48
CA GLY A 278 8.30 -8.34 -19.04
C GLY A 278 7.58 -7.22 -18.27
N GLU A 279 7.38 -6.07 -18.90
CA GLU A 279 6.84 -4.87 -18.22
C GLU A 279 5.47 -4.46 -18.75
N ILE A 280 5.23 -4.59 -20.06
CA ILE A 280 4.02 -4.15 -20.73
C ILE A 280 3.26 -5.33 -21.32
N ARG A 281 2.02 -5.50 -20.86
CA ARG A 281 1.06 -6.48 -21.38
C ARG A 281 0.41 -6.00 -22.67
N LYS A 282 0.00 -4.72 -22.72
CA LYS A 282 -0.71 -4.12 -23.86
C LYS A 282 -0.39 -2.63 -24.00
N ILE A 283 -0.47 -2.14 -25.23
CA ILE A 283 -0.45 -0.71 -25.54
C ILE A 283 -1.76 -0.31 -26.22
N LYS A 284 -2.15 0.95 -26.10
CA LYS A 284 -3.28 1.51 -26.83
C LYS A 284 -3.06 2.98 -27.16
N TRP A 285 -3.47 3.37 -28.36
CA TRP A 285 -3.61 4.77 -28.74
C TRP A 285 -5.07 5.19 -28.53
N VAL A 286 -5.30 6.19 -27.68
CA VAL A 286 -6.64 6.64 -27.27
C VAL A 286 -6.81 8.14 -27.48
N GLU A 287 -8.04 8.58 -27.66
CA GLU A 287 -8.38 10.01 -27.63
C GLU A 287 -8.27 10.54 -26.19
N LYS A 288 -8.01 11.84 -26.04
CA LYS A 288 -7.90 12.49 -24.72
C LYS A 288 -9.20 12.40 -23.91
N GLU A 289 -10.35 12.32 -24.59
CA GLU A 289 -11.67 12.14 -23.99
C GLU A 289 -11.82 10.76 -23.34
N GLU A 290 -11.21 9.73 -23.93
CA GLU A 290 -11.35 8.33 -23.52
C GLU A 290 -10.46 7.96 -22.32
N LEU A 291 -9.53 8.83 -21.88
CA LEU A 291 -8.63 8.54 -20.76
C LEU A 291 -9.37 8.10 -19.48
N GLY A 292 -10.57 8.64 -19.26
CA GLY A 292 -11.41 8.31 -18.10
C GLY A 292 -11.90 6.86 -18.08
N ASP A 293 -11.94 6.20 -19.24
CA ASP A 293 -12.41 4.82 -19.37
C ASP A 293 -11.29 3.81 -19.02
N TYR A 294 -10.03 4.25 -19.02
CA TYR A 294 -8.87 3.38 -18.81
C TYR A 294 -8.16 3.63 -17.48
N PHE A 295 -8.14 4.87 -16.99
CA PHE A 295 -7.39 5.24 -15.79
C PHE A 295 -8.26 5.06 -14.55
N LEU A 296 -7.76 4.31 -13.57
CA LEU A 296 -8.49 4.03 -12.33
C LEU A 296 -8.66 5.26 -11.43
N PHE A 297 -7.79 6.25 -11.55
CA PHE A 297 -7.75 7.39 -10.64
C PHE A 297 -8.14 8.69 -11.37
N PRO A 298 -9.25 9.36 -10.98
CA PRO A 298 -9.70 10.60 -11.63
C PRO A 298 -8.65 11.71 -11.66
N LYS A 299 -7.80 11.82 -10.62
CA LYS A 299 -6.71 12.80 -10.55
C LYS A 299 -5.68 12.62 -11.66
N GLN A 300 -5.39 11.37 -12.03
CA GLN A 300 -4.46 11.05 -13.11
C GLN A 300 -5.00 11.56 -14.45
N VAL A 301 -6.30 11.39 -14.70
CA VAL A 301 -6.99 11.90 -15.89
C VAL A 301 -6.97 13.44 -15.92
N GLU A 302 -7.27 14.08 -14.79
CA GLU A 302 -7.27 15.54 -14.68
C GLU A 302 -5.88 16.12 -14.97
N LEU A 303 -4.84 15.51 -14.41
CA LEU A 303 -3.45 15.93 -14.58
C LEU A 303 -2.95 15.73 -16.02
N ALA A 304 -3.35 14.63 -16.66
CA ALA A 304 -3.12 14.39 -18.08
C ALA A 304 -3.72 15.52 -18.93
N LYS A 305 -5.01 15.84 -18.69
CA LYS A 305 -5.72 16.91 -19.39
C LYS A 305 -5.09 18.28 -19.15
N LYS A 306 -4.63 18.57 -17.93
CA LYS A 306 -3.89 19.80 -17.60
C LYS A 306 -2.55 19.88 -18.35
N THR A 307 -1.77 18.80 -18.33
CA THR A 307 -0.51 18.70 -19.07
C THR A 307 -0.71 18.96 -20.56
N ILE A 308 -1.69 18.30 -21.18
CA ILE A 308 -2.00 18.51 -22.60
C ILE A 308 -2.41 19.97 -22.87
N LYS A 309 -3.27 20.55 -22.04
CA LYS A 309 -3.73 21.94 -22.18
C LYS A 309 -2.61 22.97 -22.02
N GLU A 310 -1.67 22.72 -21.11
CA GLU A 310 -0.49 23.57 -20.88
C GLU A 310 0.31 23.75 -22.17
N PHE A 311 0.46 22.67 -22.93
CA PHE A 311 1.25 22.67 -24.15
C PHE A 311 0.46 22.95 -25.43
N GLN A 312 -0.86 22.71 -25.48
CA GLN A 312 -1.71 23.18 -26.58
C GLN A 312 -1.61 24.71 -26.78
N LYS A 313 -1.41 25.47 -25.68
CA LYS A 313 -1.12 26.92 -25.76
C LYS A 313 0.22 27.23 -26.46
N LYS A 314 1.21 26.35 -26.36
CA LYS A 314 2.50 26.47 -27.05
C LYS A 314 2.45 25.97 -28.50
N PHE A 315 1.52 25.06 -28.84
CA PHE A 315 1.31 24.59 -30.22
C PHE A 315 0.60 25.62 -31.12
N ASN A 316 -0.35 26.40 -30.61
CA ASN A 316 -1.04 27.45 -31.39
C ASN A 316 -0.14 28.65 -31.77
N THR A 317 1.15 28.66 -31.42
CA THR A 317 2.12 29.70 -31.81
C THR A 317 3.18 29.21 -32.80
N ARG A 318 3.11 27.94 -33.24
CA ARG A 318 3.91 27.39 -34.33
C ARG A 318 2.97 26.89 -35.42
N TYR A 319 2.38 27.80 -36.20
CA TYR A 319 2.04 27.69 -37.62
C TYR A 319 1.48 29.03 -38.08
#